data_AF-A0A1J3KAK5-F1
#
_entry.id   AF-A0A1J3KAK5-F1
#
_cell.length_a   1.000
_cell.length_b   1.000
_cell.length_c   1.000
_cell.angle_alpha   90.00
_cell.angle_beta   90.00
_cell.angle_gamma   90.00
#
_symmetry.space_group_name_H-M   'P 1'
#
loop_
_entity.id
_entity.type
_entity.pdbx_description
1 polymer ?
#
loop_
_entity_poly.entity_id
_entity_poly.type
_entity_poly.pdbx_seq_one_letter_code
_entity_poly.pdbx_strand_id
1 'polypeptide(L)'
;MPIAPSLLSSSSSVSQFLPRFPNPTRFNVTSRSRAVTVVAASVTDIAGVDSTTIAVLGGGSVAALAAMVSLTDPERRRKLQAEEVGGGDKEVVREYFNSTGFERWRKIYGETDEVNRVQKDIRIGHAKTVENAMLMLTEEGSLAGVTVCDAGCGTGSLSIPLAKEGAIVSASDISAAMIAEAQMKAKQQLPAENLPRFEVNDLESLSGKYNTVVCLDVLIHYPQNKADGMIAHLASLAEKRVILSFAPKTFYYDILKRIGELFPGPSKATRAYLHSEADVERALRKVGWKITKRGLITTQFYFSRLIEAVPM
;
A
#
# COMPACT_ATOMS: atom_id res chain seq x y z
N MET A 1 25.82 -34.23 -56.62
CA MET A 1 24.76 -33.82 -57.57
C MET A 1 23.44 -34.39 -57.06
N PRO A 2 22.31 -33.65 -57.05
CA PRO A 2 22.04 -32.25 -57.43
C PRO A 2 21.96 -31.30 -56.19
N ILE A 3 22.37 -30.02 -56.19
CA ILE A 3 21.78 -28.76 -56.74
C ILE A 3 20.44 -28.42 -56.05
N ALA A 4 20.11 -27.29 -55.40
CA ALA A 4 20.66 -25.98 -54.97
C ALA A 4 19.51 -25.32 -54.09
N PRO A 5 19.43 -24.02 -53.74
CA PRO A 5 20.43 -22.96 -53.49
C PRO A 5 20.24 -22.22 -52.13
N SER A 6 21.22 -21.35 -51.85
CA SER A 6 21.26 -20.28 -50.86
C SER A 6 20.56 -18.97 -51.31
N LEU A 7 20.46 -18.02 -50.36
CA LEU A 7 20.10 -16.58 -50.44
C LEU A 7 18.59 -16.29 -50.24
N LEU A 8 18.13 -15.34 -49.42
CA LEU A 8 18.64 -14.01 -49.09
C LEU A 8 18.22 -13.54 -47.68
N SER A 9 19.10 -12.69 -47.14
CA SER A 9 18.84 -11.63 -46.16
C SER A 9 17.55 -10.84 -46.46
N SER A 10 16.73 -10.62 -45.43
CA SER A 10 15.94 -9.38 -45.35
C SER A 10 15.80 -8.91 -43.91
N SER A 11 16.54 -7.85 -43.63
CA SER A 11 16.34 -6.94 -42.51
C SER A 11 14.96 -6.31 -42.58
N SER A 12 14.09 -6.62 -41.63
CA SER A 12 12.83 -5.89 -41.43
C SER A 12 12.94 -5.01 -40.18
N SER A 13 13.12 -3.72 -40.50
CA SER A 13 12.97 -2.54 -39.66
C SER A 13 11.96 -2.69 -38.51
N VAL A 14 12.45 -2.48 -37.28
CA VAL A 14 11.63 -2.16 -36.10
C VAL A 14 10.93 -0.83 -36.36
N SER A 15 9.69 -0.89 -36.82
CA SER A 15 8.83 0.31 -36.92
C SER A 15 8.27 0.60 -35.54
N GLN A 16 8.75 1.70 -34.94
CA GLN A 16 8.24 2.28 -33.70
C GLN A 16 6.78 2.70 -33.90
N PHE A 17 5.85 1.94 -33.33
CA PHE A 17 4.47 2.38 -33.17
C PHE A 17 4.39 3.36 -31.98
N LEU A 18 4.59 4.64 -32.28
CA LEU A 18 4.15 5.73 -31.39
C LEU A 18 2.62 5.88 -31.50
N PRO A 19 1.88 5.89 -30.38
CA PRO A 19 0.45 6.21 -30.43
C PRO A 19 0.25 7.68 -30.82
N ARG A 20 -0.52 7.91 -31.88
CA ARG A 20 -1.00 9.23 -32.31
C ARG A 20 -2.01 9.76 -31.29
N PHE A 21 -1.68 10.86 -30.62
CA PHE A 21 -2.63 11.61 -29.81
C PHE A 21 -3.67 12.31 -30.71
N PRO A 22 -4.98 12.25 -30.39
CA PRO A 22 -5.97 13.09 -31.07
C PRO A 22 -5.80 14.56 -30.66
N ASN A 23 -5.87 15.46 -31.63
CA ASN A 23 -5.87 16.92 -31.42
C ASN A 23 -7.02 17.33 -30.48
N PRO A 24 -6.80 18.29 -29.57
CA PRO A 24 -7.85 18.78 -28.69
C PRO A 24 -8.87 19.60 -29.49
N THR A 25 -10.12 19.12 -29.50
CA THR A 25 -11.29 19.89 -29.89
C THR A 25 -11.44 21.10 -28.96
N ARG A 26 -11.49 22.29 -29.54
CA ARG A 26 -11.78 23.54 -28.83
C ARG A 26 -13.20 23.48 -28.27
N PHE A 27 -13.34 23.32 -26.96
CA PHE A 27 -14.58 23.62 -26.25
C PHE A 27 -14.61 25.10 -25.89
N ASN A 28 -15.56 25.83 -26.49
CA ASN A 28 -15.92 27.18 -26.05
C ASN A 28 -16.71 27.07 -24.74
N VAL A 29 -16.07 27.39 -23.62
CA VAL A 29 -16.75 27.60 -22.34
C VAL A 29 -16.89 29.11 -22.13
N THR A 30 -18.12 29.60 -22.20
CA THR A 30 -18.47 30.95 -21.79
C THR A 30 -18.36 31.05 -20.26
N SER A 31 -17.32 31.75 -19.79
CA SER A 31 -17.13 32.11 -18.39
C SER A 31 -18.17 33.15 -17.96
N ARG A 32 -19.06 32.80 -17.02
CA ARG A 32 -19.69 33.77 -16.12
C ARG A 32 -18.94 33.75 -14.79
N SER A 33 -17.89 34.55 -14.69
CA SER A 33 -17.18 34.83 -13.45
C SER A 33 -18.03 35.76 -12.56
N ARG A 34 -18.59 35.24 -11.46
CA ARG A 34 -18.93 36.06 -10.29
C ARG A 34 -17.66 36.28 -9.50
N ALA A 35 -17.14 37.51 -9.51
CA ALA A 35 -16.06 37.91 -8.64
C ALA A 35 -16.53 37.87 -7.18
N VAL A 36 -15.90 37.04 -6.36
CA VAL A 36 -15.95 37.16 -4.89
C VAL A 36 -14.62 37.78 -4.50
N THR A 37 -14.65 39.06 -4.17
CA THR A 37 -13.50 39.78 -3.62
C THR A 37 -13.28 39.29 -2.20
N VAL A 38 -12.26 38.48 -1.97
CA VAL A 38 -11.76 38.17 -0.63
C VAL A 38 -10.76 39.26 -0.27
N VAL A 39 -11.17 40.21 0.56
CA VAL A 39 -10.26 41.21 1.13
C VAL A 39 -9.45 40.51 2.22
N ALA A 40 -8.16 40.31 1.99
CA ALA A 40 -7.21 39.92 3.03
C ALA A 40 -6.93 41.15 3.90
N ALA A 41 -7.45 41.17 5.13
CA ALA A 41 -7.06 42.18 6.11
C ALA A 41 -5.72 41.78 6.73
N SER A 42 -4.73 42.67 6.62
CA SER A 42 -3.42 42.56 7.26
C SER A 42 -3.54 42.69 8.77
N VAL A 43 -2.89 41.78 9.49
CA VAL A 43 -2.80 41.76 10.96
C VAL A 43 -1.74 42.77 11.40
N THR A 44 -2.13 44.01 11.63
CA THR A 44 -1.33 44.98 12.39
C THR A 44 -2.29 45.85 13.21
N ASP A 45 -1.96 45.99 14.49
CA ASP A 45 -2.62 46.76 15.55
C ASP A 45 -3.78 46.10 16.30
N ILE A 46 -3.43 45.17 17.21
CA ILE A 46 -4.26 44.78 18.34
C ILE A 46 -3.73 45.48 19.59
N ALA A 47 -4.13 46.73 19.79
CA ALA A 47 -4.02 47.41 21.07
C ALA A 47 -5.34 48.13 21.33
N GLY A 48 -6.21 47.52 22.14
CA GLY A 48 -7.38 48.19 22.71
C GLY A 48 -8.74 47.82 22.11
N VAL A 49 -9.01 46.56 21.79
CA VAL A 49 -10.37 46.10 21.47
C VAL A 49 -10.83 45.07 22.48
N ASP A 50 -11.92 45.37 23.16
CA ASP A 50 -12.51 44.58 24.23
C ASP A 50 -12.98 43.21 23.72
N SER A 51 -12.79 42.20 24.56
CA SER A 51 -12.92 40.76 24.28
C SER A 51 -14.29 40.34 23.72
N THR A 52 -15.30 41.18 23.90
CA THR A 52 -16.70 40.95 23.52
C THR A 52 -17.02 41.42 22.10
N THR A 53 -16.23 42.30 21.48
CA THR A 53 -16.57 42.91 20.18
C THR A 53 -16.03 42.11 18.97
N ILE A 54 -15.04 41.24 19.16
CA ILE A 54 -14.55 40.33 18.10
C ILE A 54 -15.51 39.14 17.86
N ALA A 55 -16.47 38.91 18.75
CA ALA A 55 -17.39 37.77 18.66
C ALA A 55 -18.48 37.91 17.59
N VAL A 56 -18.69 39.08 16.98
CA VAL A 56 -19.89 39.35 16.17
C VAL A 56 -19.64 39.42 14.66
N LEU A 57 -18.39 39.54 14.18
CA LEU A 57 -18.12 39.73 12.75
C LEU A 57 -17.28 38.63 12.06
N GLY A 58 -16.80 37.63 12.79
CA GLY A 58 -16.15 36.45 12.23
C GLY A 58 -16.46 35.22 13.08
N GLY A 59 -17.43 34.41 12.65
CA GLY A 59 -18.08 33.36 13.43
C GLY A 59 -17.22 32.16 13.85
N GLY A 60 -16.16 32.38 14.61
CA GLY A 60 -15.42 31.37 15.34
C GLY A 60 -14.34 32.05 16.18
N SER A 61 -14.47 32.02 17.51
CA SER A 61 -13.43 32.53 18.40
C SER A 61 -12.09 31.84 18.09
N VAL A 62 -10.96 32.52 18.29
CA VAL A 62 -9.62 31.90 18.10
C VAL A 62 -9.50 30.61 18.91
N ALA A 63 -10.15 30.53 20.07
CA ALA A 63 -10.27 29.32 20.86
C ALA A 63 -11.13 28.23 20.19
N ALA A 64 -12.24 28.56 19.55
CA ALA A 64 -13.06 27.62 18.78
C ALA A 64 -12.34 27.14 17.51
N LEU A 65 -11.61 28.02 16.82
CA LEU A 65 -10.80 27.67 15.66
C LEU A 65 -9.59 26.81 16.08
N ALA A 66 -8.92 27.15 17.20
CA ALA A 66 -7.84 26.35 17.76
C ALA A 66 -8.34 25.00 18.29
N ALA A 67 -9.53 24.95 18.88
CA ALA A 67 -10.18 23.70 19.29
C ALA A 67 -10.58 22.87 18.08
N MET A 68 -11.13 23.46 17.01
CA MET A 68 -11.38 22.78 15.74
C MET A 68 -10.07 22.27 15.11
N VAL A 69 -9.03 23.10 15.05
CA VAL A 69 -7.71 22.72 14.52
C VAL A 69 -7.11 21.59 15.36
N SER A 70 -7.27 21.62 16.68
CA SER A 70 -6.82 20.57 17.59
C SER A 70 -7.67 19.29 17.50
N LEU A 71 -8.97 19.39 17.19
CA LEU A 71 -9.84 18.25 16.89
C LEU A 71 -9.57 17.67 15.48
N THR A 72 -8.99 18.47 14.59
CA THR A 72 -8.44 18.02 13.30
C THR A 72 -6.97 17.60 13.38
N ASP A 73 -6.31 17.76 14.54
CA ASP A 73 -4.91 17.37 14.72
C ASP A 73 -4.81 15.84 14.62
N PRO A 74 -4.21 15.31 13.55
CA PRO A 74 -4.12 13.88 13.33
C PRO A 74 -3.31 13.20 14.43
N GLU A 75 -2.29 13.86 14.99
CA GLU A 75 -1.45 13.32 16.07
C GLU A 75 -2.25 13.15 17.37
N ARG A 76 -3.12 14.10 17.69
CA ARG A 76 -3.96 14.05 18.89
C ARG A 76 -5.06 12.98 18.77
N ARG A 77 -5.70 12.86 17.60
CA ARG A 77 -6.61 11.72 17.30
C ARG A 77 -5.88 10.38 17.37
N ARG A 78 -4.64 10.30 16.87
CA ARG A 78 -3.80 9.10 16.94
C ARG A 78 -3.53 8.68 18.39
N LYS A 79 -3.23 9.63 19.28
CA LYS A 79 -3.06 9.32 20.72
C LYS A 79 -4.35 8.83 21.36
N LEU A 80 -5.46 9.53 21.14
CA LEU A 80 -6.76 9.17 21.72
C LEU A 80 -7.25 7.78 21.28
N GLN A 81 -7.09 7.43 19.99
CA GLN A 81 -7.42 6.09 19.50
C GLN A 81 -6.50 4.99 20.05
N ALA A 82 -5.24 5.30 20.35
CA ALA A 82 -4.32 4.32 20.96
C ALA A 82 -4.70 4.06 22.42
N GLU A 83 -5.13 5.12 23.13
CA GLU A 83 -5.63 5.05 24.51
C GLU A 83 -6.98 4.32 24.58
N GLU A 84 -7.89 4.53 23.63
CA GLU A 84 -9.24 3.92 23.61
C GLU A 84 -9.23 2.41 23.32
N VAL A 85 -8.33 1.93 22.45
CA VAL A 85 -8.25 0.50 22.08
C VAL A 85 -7.42 -0.32 23.08
N GLY A 86 -6.65 0.32 23.97
CA GLY A 86 -5.87 -0.37 25.01
C GLY A 86 -4.89 -1.39 24.42
N GLY A 87 -3.91 -0.94 23.62
CA GLY A 87 -2.92 -1.82 23.01
C GLY A 87 -1.93 -1.08 22.10
N GLY A 88 -0.84 -1.74 21.71
CA GLY A 88 0.10 -1.23 20.71
C GLY A 88 -0.50 -1.23 19.29
N ASP A 89 0.23 -0.69 18.30
CA ASP A 89 -0.27 -0.62 16.92
C ASP A 89 -0.66 -2.01 16.36
N LYS A 90 0.01 -3.09 16.79
CA LYS A 90 -0.29 -4.47 16.36
C LYS A 90 -1.66 -4.95 16.83
N GLU A 91 -2.02 -4.70 18.09
CA GLU A 91 -3.30 -5.14 18.64
C GLU A 91 -4.47 -4.46 17.93
N VAL A 92 -4.32 -3.17 17.63
CA VAL A 92 -5.30 -2.39 16.84
C VAL A 92 -5.47 -2.99 15.44
N VAL A 93 -4.36 -3.30 14.77
CA VAL A 93 -4.38 -3.91 13.43
C VAL A 93 -5.02 -5.29 13.46
N ARG A 94 -4.65 -6.14 14.43
CA ARG A 94 -5.21 -7.47 14.64
C ARG A 94 -6.72 -7.44 14.85
N GLU A 95 -7.19 -6.58 15.74
CA GLU A 95 -8.61 -6.48 16.07
C GLU A 95 -9.43 -5.98 14.87
N TYR A 96 -8.91 -4.98 14.13
CA TYR A 96 -9.56 -4.49 12.92
C TYR A 96 -9.72 -5.61 11.88
N PHE A 97 -8.65 -6.34 11.57
CA PHE A 97 -8.67 -7.39 10.57
C PHE A 97 -9.35 -8.69 11.02
N ASN A 98 -9.68 -8.86 12.31
CA ASN A 98 -10.54 -9.94 12.81
C ASN A 98 -12.03 -9.56 12.89
N SER A 99 -12.38 -8.29 12.65
CA SER A 99 -13.74 -7.78 12.79
C SER A 99 -14.22 -7.09 11.50
N THR A 100 -14.56 -5.81 11.56
CA THR A 100 -15.11 -5.04 10.44
C THR A 100 -14.15 -4.92 9.25
N GLY A 101 -12.84 -4.94 9.51
CA GLY A 101 -11.81 -4.92 8.47
C GLY A 101 -11.80 -6.19 7.64
N PHE A 102 -12.04 -7.35 8.25
CA PHE A 102 -12.11 -8.62 7.54
C PHE A 102 -13.14 -8.58 6.41
N GLU A 103 -14.40 -8.28 6.74
CA GLU A 103 -15.50 -8.30 5.77
C GLU A 103 -15.25 -7.33 4.62
N ARG A 104 -14.72 -6.14 4.93
CA ARG A 104 -14.38 -5.14 3.91
C ARG A 104 -13.27 -5.64 2.98
N TRP A 105 -12.15 -6.11 3.53
CA TRP A 105 -10.99 -6.48 2.73
C TRP A 105 -11.16 -7.82 2.01
N ARG A 106 -11.92 -8.75 2.60
CA ARG A 106 -12.36 -9.98 1.92
C ARG A 106 -13.15 -9.66 0.65
N LYS A 107 -14.08 -8.69 0.71
CA LYS A 107 -14.79 -8.24 -0.49
C LYS A 107 -13.84 -7.59 -1.49
N ILE A 108 -12.95 -6.69 -1.05
CA ILE A 108 -11.98 -6.01 -1.94
C ILE A 108 -11.06 -7.03 -2.64
N TYR A 109 -10.54 -8.03 -1.95
CA TYR A 109 -9.66 -9.08 -2.51
C TYR A 109 -10.40 -10.27 -3.10
N GLY A 110 -11.73 -10.27 -3.05
CA GLY A 110 -12.59 -11.28 -3.67
C GLY A 110 -13.11 -10.84 -5.03
N GLU A 111 -14.01 -11.66 -5.58
CA GLU A 111 -14.56 -11.48 -6.93
C GLU A 111 -15.92 -10.78 -6.95
N THR A 112 -16.54 -10.57 -5.78
CA THR A 112 -17.88 -9.94 -5.68
C THR A 112 -17.91 -8.52 -6.28
N ASP A 113 -19.01 -8.18 -6.94
CA ASP A 113 -19.29 -6.82 -7.42
C ASP A 113 -19.87 -5.90 -6.34
N GLU A 114 -20.07 -6.40 -5.11
CA GLU A 114 -20.50 -5.62 -3.94
C GLU A 114 -19.39 -4.72 -3.37
N VAL A 115 -18.76 -3.93 -4.23
CA VAL A 115 -17.74 -2.95 -3.88
C VAL A 115 -18.04 -1.62 -4.54
N ASN A 116 -17.80 -0.52 -3.81
CA ASN A 116 -17.94 0.81 -4.39
C ASN A 116 -16.77 1.12 -5.36
N ARG A 117 -16.88 2.23 -6.10
CA ARG A 117 -15.87 2.64 -7.09
C ARG A 117 -14.45 2.76 -6.51
N VAL A 118 -14.32 3.28 -5.30
CA VAL A 118 -13.01 3.43 -4.62
C VAL A 118 -12.44 2.06 -4.26
N GLN A 119 -13.24 1.18 -3.69
CA GLN A 119 -12.86 -0.19 -3.35
C GLN A 119 -12.48 -1.00 -4.59
N LYS A 120 -13.20 -0.82 -5.71
CA LYS A 120 -12.87 -1.45 -6.99
C LYS A 120 -11.53 -0.96 -7.55
N ASP A 121 -11.24 0.34 -7.45
CA ASP A 121 -9.93 0.90 -7.83
C ASP A 121 -8.80 0.34 -6.95
N ILE A 122 -9.02 0.20 -5.64
CA ILE A 122 -8.09 -0.46 -4.71
C ILE A 122 -7.87 -1.93 -5.08
N ARG A 123 -8.93 -2.69 -5.40
CA ARG A 123 -8.82 -4.08 -5.88
C ARG A 123 -7.91 -4.17 -7.10
N ILE A 124 -8.11 -3.31 -8.09
CA ILE A 124 -7.30 -3.27 -9.31
C ILE A 124 -5.84 -2.93 -8.99
N GLY A 125 -5.60 -1.93 -8.13
CA GLY A 125 -4.26 -1.55 -7.70
C GLY A 125 -3.53 -2.69 -6.99
N HIS A 126 -4.16 -3.31 -6.00
CA HIS A 126 -3.61 -4.44 -5.27
C HIS A 126 -3.33 -5.65 -6.19
N ALA A 127 -4.25 -5.99 -7.10
CA ALA A 127 -4.03 -7.08 -8.06
C ALA A 127 -2.80 -6.82 -8.95
N LYS A 128 -2.58 -5.57 -9.39
CA LYS A 128 -1.36 -5.19 -10.12
C LYS A 128 -0.10 -5.32 -9.26
N THR A 129 -0.15 -4.99 -7.98
CA THR A 129 1.00 -5.17 -7.08
C THR A 129 1.36 -6.65 -6.94
N VAL A 130 0.37 -7.53 -6.76
CA VAL A 130 0.58 -8.98 -6.74
C VAL A 130 1.16 -9.49 -8.06
N GLU A 131 0.62 -9.05 -9.20
CA GLU A 131 1.12 -9.39 -10.54
C GLU A 131 2.59 -8.96 -10.72
N ASN A 132 2.93 -7.73 -10.34
CA ASN A 132 4.30 -7.21 -10.47
C ASN A 132 5.28 -7.93 -9.52
N ALA A 133 4.83 -8.31 -8.32
CA ALA A 133 5.63 -9.14 -7.41
C ALA A 133 5.87 -10.53 -8.00
N MET A 134 4.85 -11.17 -8.60
CA MET A 134 5.00 -12.45 -9.31
C MET A 134 5.97 -12.35 -10.49
N LEU A 135 5.95 -11.24 -11.25
CA LEU A 135 6.91 -10.98 -12.32
C LEU A 135 8.34 -10.87 -11.78
N MET A 136 8.57 -10.11 -10.71
CA MET A 136 9.90 -10.03 -10.07
C MET A 136 10.39 -11.41 -9.60
N LEU A 137 9.47 -12.23 -9.07
CA LEU A 137 9.80 -13.55 -8.52
C LEU A 137 10.19 -14.56 -9.61
N THR A 138 9.50 -14.55 -10.75
CA THR A 138 9.67 -15.52 -11.86
C THR A 138 10.69 -15.11 -12.92
N GLU A 139 11.13 -13.85 -12.94
CA GLU A 139 12.12 -13.34 -13.90
C GLU A 139 13.45 -14.11 -13.89
N GLU A 140 13.87 -14.60 -12.71
CA GLU A 140 15.16 -15.27 -12.52
C GLU A 140 15.10 -16.80 -12.69
N GLY A 141 13.91 -17.34 -12.94
CA GLY A 141 13.70 -18.76 -13.19
C GLY A 141 12.48 -19.34 -12.48
N SER A 142 12.40 -20.66 -12.49
CA SER A 142 11.30 -21.41 -11.87
C SER A 142 11.27 -21.21 -10.35
N LEU A 143 10.06 -21.13 -9.79
CA LEU A 143 9.83 -21.12 -8.34
C LEU A 143 9.70 -22.53 -7.74
N ALA A 144 9.80 -23.59 -8.55
CA ALA A 144 9.66 -24.96 -8.09
C ALA A 144 10.65 -25.29 -6.97
N GLY A 145 10.13 -25.64 -5.79
CA GLY A 145 10.91 -25.97 -4.60
C GLY A 145 11.54 -24.77 -3.88
N VAL A 146 11.33 -23.55 -4.37
CA VAL A 146 11.85 -22.33 -3.72
C VAL A 146 11.03 -22.05 -2.46
N THR A 147 11.70 -21.90 -1.32
CA THR A 147 11.04 -21.54 -0.05
C THR A 147 10.71 -20.05 -0.03
N VAL A 148 9.42 -19.73 0.11
CA VAL A 148 8.93 -18.35 0.15
C VAL A 148 8.16 -18.10 1.44
N CYS A 149 8.55 -17.08 2.19
CA CYS A 149 7.76 -16.53 3.29
C CYS A 149 6.88 -15.39 2.78
N ASP A 150 5.56 -15.52 2.91
CA ASP A 150 4.59 -14.46 2.63
C ASP A 150 4.08 -13.88 3.96
N ALA A 151 4.67 -12.77 4.38
CA ALA A 151 4.47 -12.15 5.69
C ALA A 151 3.37 -11.07 5.63
N GLY A 152 2.25 -11.33 6.30
CA GLY A 152 1.00 -10.57 6.16
C GLY A 152 0.25 -10.97 4.88
N CYS A 153 0.01 -12.27 4.69
CA CYS A 153 -0.51 -12.83 3.46
C CYS A 153 -1.99 -12.48 3.16
N GLY A 154 -2.72 -11.89 4.11
CA GLY A 154 -4.14 -11.59 3.99
C GLY A 154 -4.93 -12.84 3.59
N THR A 155 -5.76 -12.71 2.54
CA THR A 155 -6.56 -13.84 2.02
C THR A 155 -5.80 -14.76 1.05
N GLY A 156 -4.46 -14.73 1.05
CA GLY A 156 -3.61 -15.59 0.22
C GLY A 156 -3.50 -15.15 -1.25
N SER A 157 -3.69 -13.86 -1.54
CA SER A 157 -3.68 -13.33 -2.92
C SER A 157 -2.35 -13.53 -3.63
N LEU A 158 -1.23 -13.51 -2.90
CA LEU A 158 0.11 -13.86 -3.40
C LEU A 158 0.46 -15.32 -3.11
N SER A 159 0.11 -15.85 -1.93
CA SER A 159 0.48 -17.22 -1.53
C SER A 159 -0.04 -18.29 -2.49
N ILE A 160 -1.28 -18.14 -2.98
CA ILE A 160 -1.92 -19.10 -3.89
C ILE A 160 -1.20 -19.16 -5.25
N PRO A 161 -0.99 -18.04 -5.98
CA PRO A 161 -0.26 -18.10 -7.24
C PRO A 161 1.19 -18.57 -7.07
N LEU A 162 1.87 -18.25 -5.95
CA LEU A 162 3.20 -18.81 -5.68
C LEU A 162 3.20 -20.34 -5.60
N ALA A 163 2.21 -20.91 -4.90
CA ALA A 163 2.04 -22.36 -4.84
C ALA A 163 1.70 -22.99 -6.20
N LYS A 164 0.95 -22.28 -7.08
CA LYS A 164 0.70 -22.73 -8.46
C LYS A 164 1.99 -22.82 -9.27
N GLU A 165 2.95 -21.92 -9.02
CA GLU A 165 4.30 -21.93 -9.63
C GLU A 165 5.27 -22.94 -8.97
N GLY A 166 4.79 -23.74 -8.01
CA GLY A 166 5.57 -24.79 -7.36
C GLY A 166 6.45 -24.32 -6.19
N ALA A 167 6.27 -23.08 -5.71
CA ALA A 167 6.97 -22.60 -4.53
C ALA A 167 6.52 -23.34 -3.25
N ILE A 168 7.44 -23.51 -2.31
CA ILE A 168 7.15 -24.01 -0.97
C ILE A 168 6.80 -22.79 -0.10
N VAL A 169 5.50 -22.51 0.03
CA VAL A 169 5.03 -21.25 0.63
C VAL A 169 4.70 -21.44 2.12
N SER A 170 5.35 -20.62 2.96
CA SER A 170 4.95 -20.38 4.35
C SER A 170 4.31 -19.00 4.45
N ALA A 171 3.02 -18.95 4.72
CA ALA A 171 2.23 -17.74 4.72
C ALA A 171 1.69 -17.46 6.13
N SER A 172 1.79 -16.20 6.57
CA SER A 172 1.37 -15.80 7.90
C SER A 172 0.61 -14.49 7.89
N ASP A 173 -0.36 -14.34 8.78
CA ASP A 173 -1.08 -13.10 9.00
C ASP A 173 -1.47 -13.01 10.48
N ILE A 174 -1.50 -11.78 11.00
CA ILE A 174 -1.86 -11.54 12.40
C ILE A 174 -3.36 -11.81 12.64
N SER A 175 -4.18 -11.81 11.58
CA SER A 175 -5.60 -12.09 11.62
C SER A 175 -5.93 -13.56 11.38
N ALA A 176 -6.60 -14.17 12.36
CA ALA A 176 -7.15 -15.51 12.22
C ALA A 176 -8.23 -15.59 11.14
N ALA A 177 -9.04 -14.53 10.99
CA ALA A 177 -10.07 -14.47 9.94
C ALA A 177 -9.46 -14.47 8.53
N MET A 178 -8.39 -13.70 8.32
CA MET A 178 -7.65 -13.69 7.06
C MET A 178 -7.06 -15.05 6.71
N ILE A 179 -6.41 -15.70 7.69
CA ILE A 179 -5.83 -17.04 7.53
C ILE A 179 -6.91 -18.08 7.20
N ALA A 180 -8.06 -18.06 7.87
CA ALA A 180 -9.15 -18.98 7.58
C ALA A 180 -9.67 -18.83 6.14
N GLU A 181 -9.84 -17.60 5.66
CA GLU A 181 -10.24 -17.33 4.27
C GLU A 181 -9.16 -17.76 3.28
N ALA A 182 -7.88 -17.51 3.57
CA ALA A 182 -6.75 -17.91 2.73
C ALA A 182 -6.70 -19.44 2.57
N GLN A 183 -6.83 -20.17 3.68
CA GLN A 183 -6.91 -21.64 3.69
C GLN A 183 -8.10 -22.16 2.87
N MET A 184 -9.26 -21.52 2.99
CA MET A 184 -10.45 -21.88 2.23
C MET A 184 -10.22 -21.69 0.73
N LYS A 185 -9.75 -20.51 0.30
CA LYS A 185 -9.45 -20.21 -1.11
C LYS A 185 -8.38 -21.13 -1.68
N ALA A 186 -7.33 -21.42 -0.90
CA ALA A 186 -6.27 -22.33 -1.32
C ALA A 186 -6.81 -23.75 -1.58
N LYS A 187 -7.60 -24.30 -0.66
CA LYS A 187 -8.23 -25.64 -0.81
C LYS A 187 -9.17 -25.74 -2.01
N GLN A 188 -9.76 -24.63 -2.46
CA GLN A 188 -10.63 -24.59 -3.64
C GLN A 188 -9.83 -24.55 -4.96
N GLN A 189 -8.58 -24.08 -4.92
CA GLN A 189 -7.79 -23.78 -6.13
C GLN A 189 -6.56 -24.66 -6.31
N LEU A 190 -6.13 -25.37 -5.26
CA LEU A 190 -4.89 -26.12 -5.22
C LEU A 190 -5.14 -27.56 -4.76
N PRO A 191 -4.37 -28.52 -5.28
CA PRO A 191 -4.35 -29.87 -4.74
C PRO A 191 -3.70 -29.88 -3.34
N ALA A 192 -3.99 -30.91 -2.54
CA ALA A 192 -3.63 -30.96 -1.13
C ALA A 192 -2.11 -30.90 -0.88
N GLU A 193 -1.33 -31.51 -1.77
CA GLU A 193 0.13 -31.57 -1.75
C GLU A 193 0.82 -30.23 -2.00
N ASN A 194 0.13 -29.26 -2.60
CA ASN A 194 0.68 -27.95 -2.94
C ASN A 194 0.11 -26.83 -2.05
N LEU A 195 -0.62 -27.15 -0.98
CA LEU A 195 -1.20 -26.12 -0.12
C LEU A 195 -0.09 -25.34 0.63
N PRO A 196 -0.12 -23.99 0.62
CA PRO A 196 0.72 -23.20 1.51
C PRO A 196 0.51 -23.57 2.97
N ARG A 197 1.57 -23.49 3.77
CA ARG A 197 1.45 -23.54 5.23
C ARG A 197 0.98 -22.18 5.72
N PHE A 198 -0.29 -22.09 6.11
CA PHE A 198 -0.87 -20.88 6.67
C PHE A 198 -0.84 -20.90 8.21
N GLU A 199 -0.37 -19.80 8.82
CA GLU A 199 -0.24 -19.66 10.27
C GLU A 199 -0.76 -18.30 10.75
N VAL A 200 -1.48 -18.30 11.88
CA VAL A 200 -1.84 -17.04 12.57
C VAL A 200 -0.65 -16.60 13.39
N ASN A 201 0.09 -15.60 12.91
CA ASN A 201 1.32 -15.15 13.54
C ASN A 201 1.60 -13.68 13.18
N ASP A 202 2.25 -12.95 14.09
CA ASP A 202 2.66 -11.58 13.81
C ASP A 202 4.04 -11.51 13.15
N LEU A 203 4.28 -10.46 12.37
CA LEU A 203 5.50 -10.32 11.58
C LEU A 203 6.78 -10.36 12.42
N GLU A 204 6.77 -9.90 13.68
CA GLU A 204 7.97 -9.84 14.52
C GLU A 204 8.27 -11.17 15.24
N SER A 205 7.31 -12.11 15.23
CA SER A 205 7.44 -13.43 15.84
C SER A 205 7.73 -14.54 14.82
N LEU A 206 7.89 -14.18 13.54
CA LEU A 206 8.25 -15.11 12.50
C LEU A 206 9.66 -15.67 12.74
N SER A 207 9.87 -16.92 12.31
CA SER A 207 11.13 -17.62 12.51
C SER A 207 11.45 -18.53 11.33
N GLY A 208 12.68 -19.02 11.28
CA GLY A 208 13.17 -19.86 10.19
C GLY A 208 14.01 -19.10 9.18
N LYS A 209 14.27 -19.76 8.05
CA LYS A 209 15.05 -19.22 6.92
C LYS A 209 14.37 -19.58 5.62
N TYR A 210 14.30 -18.61 4.73
CA TYR A 210 13.62 -18.71 3.44
C TYR A 210 14.52 -18.16 2.36
N ASN A 211 14.46 -18.77 1.18
CA ASN A 211 15.16 -18.24 0.02
C ASN A 211 14.69 -16.80 -0.27
N THR A 212 13.37 -16.60 -0.29
CA THR A 212 12.74 -15.29 -0.50
C THR A 212 11.74 -14.98 0.61
N VAL A 213 11.74 -13.75 1.10
CA VAL A 213 10.70 -13.19 1.98
C VAL A 213 9.95 -12.10 1.24
N VAL A 214 8.62 -12.13 1.30
CA VAL A 214 7.74 -11.15 0.66
C VAL A 214 6.81 -10.55 1.71
N CYS A 215 6.61 -9.23 1.65
CA CYS A 215 5.68 -8.52 2.51
C CYS A 215 5.02 -7.38 1.72
N LEU A 216 3.78 -7.60 1.27
CA LEU A 216 3.07 -6.66 0.41
C LEU A 216 1.98 -5.90 1.18
N ASP A 217 2.01 -4.58 1.10
CA ASP A 217 0.98 -3.66 1.61
C ASP A 217 0.69 -3.78 3.12
N VAL A 218 1.63 -4.33 3.89
CA VAL A 218 1.52 -4.46 5.35
C VAL A 218 2.12 -3.27 6.09
N LEU A 219 3.26 -2.76 5.61
CA LEU A 219 4.02 -1.71 6.31
C LEU A 219 3.19 -0.43 6.51
N ILE A 220 2.21 -0.16 5.63
CA ILE A 220 1.25 0.94 5.73
C ILE A 220 0.51 0.98 7.08
N HIS A 221 0.45 -0.13 7.83
CA HIS A 221 -0.22 -0.20 9.12
C HIS A 221 0.65 0.19 10.31
N TYR A 222 1.95 0.44 10.11
CA TYR A 222 2.92 0.68 11.18
C TYR A 222 3.69 1.99 10.99
N PRO A 223 3.98 2.73 12.08
CA PRO A 223 4.81 3.93 11.98
C PRO A 223 6.25 3.59 11.56
N GLN A 224 6.97 4.56 10.99
CA GLN A 224 8.31 4.34 10.41
C GLN A 224 9.29 3.62 11.35
N ASN A 225 9.33 3.98 12.63
CA ASN A 225 10.22 3.35 13.61
C ASN A 225 9.92 1.85 13.83
N LYS A 226 8.65 1.45 13.72
CA LYS A 226 8.23 0.04 13.79
C LYS A 226 8.50 -0.67 12.46
N ALA A 227 8.20 0.00 11.34
CA ALA A 227 8.51 -0.52 10.01
C ALA A 227 10.01 -0.81 9.83
N ASP A 228 10.91 0.04 10.34
CA ASP A 228 12.36 -0.20 10.31
C ASP A 228 12.76 -1.49 11.03
N GLY A 229 12.16 -1.75 12.20
CA GLY A 229 12.36 -2.99 12.96
C GLY A 229 11.82 -4.22 12.24
N MET A 230 10.63 -4.10 11.64
CA MET A 230 10.02 -5.16 10.83
C MET A 230 10.87 -5.48 9.59
N ILE A 231 11.36 -4.46 8.88
CA ILE A 231 12.25 -4.63 7.72
C ILE A 231 13.51 -5.39 8.13
N ALA A 232 14.14 -4.98 9.25
CA ALA A 232 15.32 -5.66 9.77
C ALA A 232 15.06 -7.13 10.09
N HIS A 233 13.92 -7.43 10.73
CA HIS A 233 13.54 -8.80 11.07
C HIS A 233 13.24 -9.64 9.82
N LEU A 234 12.41 -9.15 8.89
CA LEU A 234 12.08 -9.84 7.63
C LEU A 234 13.35 -10.12 6.80
N ALA A 235 14.25 -9.15 6.71
CA ALA A 235 15.54 -9.32 6.05
C ALA A 235 16.41 -10.38 6.73
N SER A 236 16.32 -10.52 8.06
CA SER A 236 17.02 -11.57 8.78
C SER A 236 16.47 -12.97 8.48
N LEU A 237 15.24 -13.12 8.01
CA LEU A 237 14.64 -14.42 7.63
C LEU A 237 14.98 -14.81 6.19
N ALA A 238 15.40 -13.86 5.35
CA ALA A 238 15.70 -14.07 3.94
C ALA A 238 17.16 -14.47 3.70
N GLU A 239 17.39 -15.39 2.78
CA GLU A 239 18.74 -15.82 2.36
C GLU A 239 19.19 -15.15 1.07
N LYS A 240 18.29 -14.95 0.11
CA LYS A 240 18.63 -14.41 -1.22
C LYS A 240 17.91 -13.12 -1.57
N ARG A 241 16.64 -13.00 -1.15
CA ARG A 241 15.78 -11.92 -1.65
C ARG A 241 14.72 -11.50 -0.63
N VAL A 242 14.49 -10.20 -0.56
CA VAL A 242 13.35 -9.60 0.12
C VAL A 242 12.56 -8.76 -0.89
N ILE A 243 11.25 -8.96 -0.97
CA ILE A 243 10.34 -8.12 -1.75
C ILE A 243 9.39 -7.40 -0.81
N LEU A 244 9.39 -6.08 -0.85
CA LEU A 244 8.53 -5.25 0.00
C LEU A 244 7.66 -4.35 -0.86
N SER A 245 6.43 -4.11 -0.41
CA SER A 245 5.67 -2.95 -0.89
C SER A 245 5.18 -2.07 0.24
N PHE A 246 5.08 -0.77 -0.05
CA PHE A 246 4.66 0.25 0.90
C PHE A 246 4.01 1.42 0.19
N ALA A 247 3.12 2.13 0.90
CA ALA A 247 2.56 3.37 0.40
C ALA A 247 3.63 4.47 0.45
N PRO A 248 4.10 4.99 -0.71
CA PRO A 248 5.20 5.94 -0.74
C PRO A 248 4.78 7.27 -0.13
N LYS A 249 5.67 7.90 0.63
CA LYS A 249 5.47 9.27 1.12
C LYS A 249 5.79 10.27 0.01
N THR A 250 4.76 10.89 -0.56
CA THR A 250 4.88 12.02 -1.50
C THR A 250 4.02 13.18 -1.05
N PHE A 251 4.39 14.41 -1.46
CA PHE A 251 3.65 15.62 -1.12
C PHE A 251 2.17 15.55 -1.57
N TYR A 252 1.91 14.97 -2.74
CA TYR A 252 0.55 14.77 -3.26
C TYR A 252 -0.27 13.81 -2.38
N TYR A 253 0.33 12.71 -1.91
CA TYR A 253 -0.36 11.75 -1.05
C TYR A 253 -0.56 12.28 0.37
N ASP A 254 0.38 13.07 0.89
CA ASP A 254 0.20 13.79 2.15
C ASP A 254 -0.99 14.75 2.09
N ILE A 255 -1.19 15.44 0.95
CA ILE A 255 -2.35 16.31 0.73
C ILE A 255 -3.64 15.50 0.65
N LEU A 256 -3.71 14.45 -0.18
CA LEU A 256 -4.91 13.61 -0.28
C LEU A 256 -5.29 12.98 1.05
N LYS A 257 -4.29 12.52 1.82
CA LYS A 257 -4.48 11.98 3.15
C LYS A 257 -5.06 13.03 4.10
N ARG A 258 -4.49 14.25 4.12
CA ARG A 258 -5.00 15.36 4.94
C ARG A 258 -6.42 15.72 4.58
N ILE A 259 -6.74 15.82 3.28
CA ILE A 259 -8.10 16.07 2.80
C ILE A 259 -9.04 14.95 3.26
N GLY A 260 -8.66 13.68 3.11
CA GLY A 260 -9.45 12.54 3.58
C GLY A 260 -9.61 12.45 5.10
N GLU A 261 -8.62 12.91 5.88
CA GLU A 261 -8.67 12.98 7.34
C GLU A 261 -9.70 14.01 7.84
N LEU A 262 -9.95 15.07 7.06
CA LEU A 262 -10.91 16.15 7.38
C LEU A 262 -12.38 15.76 7.19
N PHE A 263 -12.71 14.74 6.38
CA PHE A 263 -14.10 14.28 6.20
C PHE A 263 -14.45 13.10 7.11
N PRO A 264 -15.49 13.16 7.96
CA PRO A 264 -15.88 12.05 8.83
C PRO A 264 -16.34 10.83 8.00
N GLY A 265 -15.98 9.61 8.41
CA GLY A 265 -16.44 8.41 7.73
C GLY A 265 -16.05 7.09 8.43
N PRO A 266 -16.90 6.06 8.37
CA PRO A 266 -16.68 4.75 9.01
C PRO A 266 -15.53 3.94 8.40
N SER A 267 -14.91 4.42 7.32
CA SER A 267 -13.87 3.72 6.56
C SER A 267 -12.43 3.89 7.11
N LYS A 268 -12.25 4.55 8.26
CA LYS A 268 -10.95 4.98 8.82
C LYS A 268 -10.33 4.03 9.87
N ALA A 269 -10.77 2.78 9.89
CA ALA A 269 -10.55 1.90 11.03
C ALA A 269 -9.12 1.35 11.22
N THR A 270 -8.19 1.58 10.27
CA THR A 270 -6.74 1.40 10.51
C THR A 270 -5.94 2.61 10.02
N ARG A 271 -4.95 3.00 10.83
CA ARG A 271 -4.03 4.09 10.53
C ARG A 271 -3.22 3.73 9.27
N ALA A 272 -3.17 4.64 8.30
CA ALA A 272 -2.30 4.51 7.14
C ALA A 272 -1.05 5.39 7.33
N TYR A 273 0.11 4.75 7.40
CA TYR A 273 1.43 5.36 7.47
C TYR A 273 2.07 5.32 6.08
N LEU A 274 2.69 6.44 5.69
CA LEU A 274 3.42 6.56 4.44
C LEU A 274 4.90 6.47 4.74
N HIS A 275 5.63 5.73 3.92
CA HIS A 275 7.08 5.52 4.07
C HIS A 275 7.81 6.12 2.88
N SER A 276 8.86 6.89 3.13
CA SER A 276 9.71 7.34 2.02
C SER A 276 10.60 6.19 1.56
N GLU A 277 10.85 6.09 0.26
CA GLU A 277 11.75 5.06 -0.27
C GLU A 277 13.16 5.18 0.31
N ALA A 278 13.62 6.41 0.56
CA ALA A 278 14.91 6.66 1.18
C ALA A 278 14.98 6.11 2.62
N ASP A 279 13.90 6.14 3.39
CA ASP A 279 13.87 5.58 4.75
C ASP A 279 13.91 4.05 4.71
N VAL A 280 13.12 3.44 3.82
CA VAL A 280 13.10 1.98 3.60
C VAL A 280 14.46 1.49 3.11
N GLU A 281 15.08 2.19 2.16
CA GLU A 281 16.42 1.84 1.67
C GLU A 281 17.48 1.96 2.78
N ARG A 282 17.41 2.99 3.63
CA ARG A 282 18.31 3.11 4.79
C ARG A 282 18.12 1.97 5.78
N ALA A 283 16.87 1.57 6.06
CA ALA A 283 16.57 0.44 6.94
C ALA A 283 17.18 -0.87 6.40
N LEU A 284 17.00 -1.15 5.10
CA LEU A 284 17.60 -2.31 4.42
C LEU A 284 19.14 -2.28 4.45
N ARG A 285 19.74 -1.14 4.09
CA ARG A 285 21.22 -1.01 4.06
C ARG A 285 21.84 -1.17 5.44
N LYS A 286 21.16 -0.72 6.51
CA LYS A 286 21.62 -0.90 7.89
C LYS A 286 21.78 -2.38 8.28
N VAL A 287 21.01 -3.27 7.64
CA VAL A 287 21.07 -4.72 7.88
C VAL A 287 21.76 -5.49 6.75
N GLY A 288 22.51 -4.81 5.87
CA GLY A 288 23.32 -5.46 4.83
C GLY A 288 22.58 -5.84 3.56
N TRP A 289 21.48 -5.13 3.22
CA TRP A 289 20.70 -5.36 2.00
C TRP A 289 20.72 -4.14 1.08
N LYS A 290 20.67 -4.37 -0.23
CA LYS A 290 20.61 -3.32 -1.27
C LYS A 290 19.43 -3.56 -2.22
N ILE A 291 18.78 -2.48 -2.63
CA ILE A 291 17.65 -2.53 -3.59
C ILE A 291 18.19 -2.73 -5.01
N THR A 292 17.69 -3.74 -5.72
CA THR A 292 18.05 -4.09 -7.10
C THR A 292 16.95 -3.72 -8.09
N LYS A 293 15.68 -3.93 -7.75
CA LYS A 293 14.54 -3.62 -8.64
C LYS A 293 13.55 -2.69 -7.94
N ARG A 294 12.86 -1.86 -8.74
CA ARG A 294 11.87 -0.88 -8.29
C ARG A 294 10.68 -0.90 -9.23
N GLY A 295 9.48 -0.92 -8.67
CA GLY A 295 8.21 -0.75 -9.35
C GLY A 295 7.36 0.32 -8.66
N LEU A 296 6.40 0.90 -9.36
CA LEU A 296 5.42 1.80 -8.77
C LEU A 296 4.06 1.50 -9.37
N ILE A 297 3.11 1.12 -8.53
CA ILE A 297 1.73 0.91 -8.90
C ILE A 297 0.95 2.13 -8.46
N THR A 298 0.33 2.83 -9.41
CA THR A 298 -0.54 3.98 -9.14
C THR A 298 -1.88 3.82 -9.84
N THR A 299 -2.96 3.95 -9.10
CA THR A 299 -4.33 4.11 -9.61
C THR A 299 -4.93 5.41 -9.06
N GLN A 300 -6.25 5.58 -9.05
CA GLN A 300 -6.88 6.78 -8.51
C GLN A 300 -6.75 6.87 -6.98
N PHE A 301 -6.84 5.72 -6.28
CA PHE A 301 -6.91 5.62 -4.82
C PHE A 301 -5.94 4.61 -4.22
N TYR A 302 -5.11 3.96 -5.04
CA TYR A 302 -4.11 3.00 -4.58
C TYR A 302 -2.72 3.35 -5.10
N PHE A 303 -1.75 3.33 -4.19
CA PHE A 303 -0.36 3.70 -4.46
C PHE A 303 0.56 2.77 -3.71
N SER A 304 1.36 1.98 -4.43
CA SER A 304 2.27 1.01 -3.83
C SER A 304 3.62 1.04 -4.54
N ARG A 305 4.66 1.44 -3.79
CA ARG A 305 6.06 1.32 -4.20
C ARG A 305 6.48 -0.10 -3.92
N LEU A 306 6.86 -0.83 -4.97
CA LEU A 306 7.34 -2.20 -4.89
C LEU A 306 8.85 -2.22 -5.07
N ILE A 307 9.57 -2.93 -4.21
CA ILE A 307 11.02 -3.06 -4.29
C ILE A 307 11.45 -4.52 -4.14
N GLU A 308 12.55 -4.85 -4.81
CA GLU A 308 13.32 -6.08 -4.57
C GLU A 308 14.67 -5.66 -3.96
N ALA A 309 15.07 -6.35 -2.89
CA ALA A 309 16.38 -6.20 -2.28
C ALA A 309 17.08 -7.55 -2.17
N VAL A 310 18.42 -7.53 -2.27
CA VAL A 310 19.31 -8.69 -2.15
C VAL A 310 20.43 -8.40 -1.13
N PRO A 311 21.08 -9.43 -0.55
CA PRO A 311 22.23 -9.23 0.33
C PRO A 311 23.36 -8.46 -0.37
N MET A 312 24.07 -7.63 0.39
CA MET A 312 25.15 -6.77 -0.14
C MET A 312 26.40 -7.52 -0.53
#